data_AF-A0A922ZL47-F1
#
_entry.id   AF-A0A922ZL47-F1
#
_cell.length_a   1.000
_cell.length_b   1.000
_cell.length_c   1.000
_cell.angle_alpha   90.00
_cell.angle_beta   90.00
_cell.angle_gamma   90.00
#
_symmetry.space_group_name_H-M   'P 1'
#
loop_
_entity.id
_entity.type
_entity.pdbx_description
1 polymer ?
#
loop_
_entity_poly.entity_id
_entity_poly.type
_entity_poly.pdbx_seq_one_letter_code
_entity_poly.pdbx_strand_id
1 'polypeptide(L)'
;MTRKEKIEKEVQKTLESFDQVERLKSNPLFYAQLKTRIDNLHSKKQNIRGWEFAGRVLKPALLLLIIALNIFSATLFFKNRNINYSSREQLLDALAKELALDSNQYNPNILMNE
;
A
#
# COMPACT_ATOMS: atom_id res chain seq x y z
N MET A 1 -41.26 26.78 -38.89
CA MET A 1 -39.88 26.56 -39.37
C MET A 1 -39.75 25.15 -39.89
N THR A 2 -39.17 24.99 -41.07
CA THR A 2 -38.95 23.67 -41.68
C THR A 2 -37.61 23.09 -41.23
N ARG A 3 -37.44 21.76 -41.28
CA ARG A 3 -36.18 21.09 -40.88
C ARG A 3 -34.96 21.63 -41.64
N LYS A 4 -35.14 22.02 -42.89
CA LYS A 4 -34.10 22.61 -43.76
C LYS A 4 -33.59 23.95 -43.22
N GLU A 5 -34.51 24.79 -42.76
CA GLU A 5 -34.23 26.12 -42.22
C GLU A 5 -33.43 26.06 -40.91
N LYS A 6 -33.63 25.01 -40.11
CA LYS A 6 -32.85 24.76 -38.88
C LYS A 6 -31.40 24.35 -39.20
N ILE A 7 -31.22 23.51 -40.22
CA ILE A 7 -29.91 23.06 -40.67
C ILE A 7 -29.12 24.25 -41.25
N GLU A 8 -29.74 25.08 -42.08
CA GLU A 8 -29.10 26.29 -42.63
C GLU A 8 -28.66 27.24 -41.52
N LYS A 9 -29.47 27.43 -40.46
CA LYS A 9 -29.06 28.23 -39.30
C LYS A 9 -27.89 27.65 -38.52
N GLU A 10 -27.84 26.34 -38.32
CA GLU A 10 -26.71 25.70 -37.64
C GLU A 10 -25.44 25.79 -38.49
N VAL A 11 -25.54 25.58 -39.81
CA VAL A 11 -24.42 25.73 -40.74
C VAL A 11 -23.89 27.16 -40.76
N GLN A 12 -24.77 28.16 -40.83
CA GLN A 12 -24.42 29.58 -40.78
C GLN A 12 -23.68 29.92 -39.47
N LYS A 13 -24.19 29.44 -38.34
CA LYS A 13 -23.59 29.66 -37.02
C LYS A 13 -22.20 29.03 -36.90
N THR A 14 -21.99 27.86 -37.48
CA THR A 14 -20.67 27.21 -37.51
C THR A 14 -19.70 28.00 -38.40
N LEU A 15 -20.12 28.44 -39.59
CA LEU A 15 -19.30 29.27 -40.48
C LEU A 15 -18.88 30.60 -39.84
N GLU A 16 -19.82 31.30 -39.20
CA GLU A 16 -19.52 32.54 -38.47
C GLU A 16 -18.56 32.31 -37.29
N SER A 17 -18.67 31.15 -36.62
CA SER A 17 -17.74 30.80 -35.54
C SER A 17 -16.31 30.57 -36.03
N PHE A 18 -16.13 30.11 -37.29
CA PHE A 18 -14.83 29.95 -37.92
C PHE A 18 -14.25 31.28 -38.43
N ASP A 19 -15.11 32.19 -38.88
CA ASP A 19 -14.70 33.51 -39.36
C ASP A 19 -14.21 34.43 -38.22
N GLN A 20 -14.73 34.21 -37.00
CA GLN A 20 -14.27 34.85 -35.76
C GLN A 20 -13.03 34.20 -35.15
N VAL A 21 -12.54 33.07 -35.68
CA VAL A 21 -11.26 32.51 -35.24
C VAL A 21 -10.18 33.40 -35.81
N GLU A 22 -9.83 34.41 -35.02
CA GLU A 22 -8.70 35.30 -35.18
C GLU A 22 -7.55 34.50 -35.78
N ARG A 23 -7.21 34.78 -37.06
CA ARG A 23 -6.09 34.14 -37.74
C ARG A 23 -4.88 34.34 -36.85
N LEU A 24 -4.46 33.28 -36.15
CA LEU A 24 -3.32 33.30 -35.25
C LEU A 24 -2.16 33.90 -36.03
N LYS A 25 -1.88 35.18 -35.79
CA LYS A 25 -0.76 35.88 -36.41
C LYS A 25 0.45 35.01 -36.14
N SER A 26 1.11 34.57 -37.21
CA SER A 26 2.40 33.89 -37.13
C SER A 26 3.36 34.84 -36.45
N ASN A 27 3.40 34.79 -35.12
CA ASN A 27 4.39 35.50 -34.34
C ASN A 27 5.68 34.70 -34.52
N PRO A 28 6.73 35.27 -35.11
CA PRO A 28 7.99 34.55 -35.35
C PRO A 28 8.60 33.98 -34.06
N LEU A 29 8.23 34.52 -32.90
CA LEU A 29 8.66 34.04 -31.58
C LEU A 29 7.76 32.93 -31.01
N PHE A 30 6.59 32.65 -31.59
CA PHE A 30 5.67 31.62 -31.12
C PHE A 30 6.34 30.24 -31.12
N TYR A 31 7.04 29.92 -32.22
CA TYR A 31 7.77 28.65 -32.32
C TYR A 31 8.87 28.53 -31.25
N ALA A 32 9.62 29.61 -30.99
CA ALA A 32 10.66 29.63 -29.97
C ALA A 32 10.09 29.46 -28.54
N GLN A 33 8.96 30.10 -28.25
CA GLN A 33 8.28 29.97 -26.96
C GLN A 33 7.66 28.57 -26.78
N LEU A 34 7.07 28.03 -27.84
CA LEU A 34 6.50 26.69 -27.85
C LEU A 34 7.59 25.63 -27.66
N LYS A 35 8.69 25.73 -28.41
CA LYS A 35 9.85 24.84 -28.27
C LYS A 35 10.43 24.89 -26.87
N THR A 36 10.64 26.10 -26.32
CA THR A 36 11.11 26.28 -24.93
C THR A 36 10.15 25.63 -23.92
N ARG A 37 8.83 25.74 -24.10
CA ARG A 37 7.85 25.09 -23.23
C ARG A 37 7.91 23.56 -23.33
N ILE A 38 8.03 23.02 -24.53
CA ILE A 38 8.15 21.57 -24.77
C ILE A 38 9.46 21.04 -24.15
N ASP A 39 10.58 21.72 -24.38
CA ASP A 39 11.89 21.35 -23.83
C ASP A 39 11.89 21.42 -22.30
N ASN A 40 11.21 22.40 -21.70
CA ASN A 40 11.04 22.50 -20.25
C ASN A 40 10.15 21.38 -19.68
N LEU A 41 9.10 20.96 -20.40
CA LEU A 41 8.25 19.84 -20.00
C LEU A 41 9.01 18.51 -20.06
N HIS A 42 9.83 18.30 -21.08
CA HIS A 42 10.67 17.11 -21.20
C HIS A 42 11.84 17.10 -20.20
N SER A 43 12.49 18.25 -19.97
CA SER A 43 13.62 18.38 -19.03
C SER A 43 13.18 18.22 -17.57
N LYS A 44 11.96 18.65 -17.21
CA LYS A 44 11.41 18.44 -15.85
C LYS A 44 11.17 16.95 -15.54
N LYS A 45 11.13 16.09 -16.56
CA LYS A 45 11.03 14.62 -16.40
C LYS A 45 12.39 13.93 -16.23
N GLN A 46 13.51 14.60 -16.47
CA GLN A 46 14.85 13.99 -16.49
C GLN A 46 15.71 14.19 -15.25
N ASN A 47 15.26 14.96 -14.24
CA ASN A 47 16.10 15.27 -13.08
C ASN A 47 15.66 14.59 -11.78
N ILE A 48 15.66 13.25 -11.78
CA ILE A 48 15.99 12.52 -10.54
C ILE A 48 17.05 11.44 -10.83
N ARG A 49 18.16 11.85 -11.46
CA ARG A 49 19.35 11.01 -11.68
C ARG A 49 19.87 10.30 -10.42
N GLY A 50 19.54 10.79 -9.22
CA GLY A 50 19.86 10.13 -7.94
C GLY A 50 18.94 8.96 -7.56
N TRP A 51 17.70 8.92 -8.05
CA TRP A 51 16.74 7.85 -7.70
C TRP A 51 16.99 6.56 -8.48
N GLU A 52 17.63 6.63 -9.65
CA GLU A 52 18.00 5.41 -10.39
C GLU A 52 19.13 4.64 -9.68
N PHE A 53 20.09 5.34 -9.08
CA PHE A 53 21.14 4.74 -8.25
C PHE A 53 20.59 4.25 -6.90
N ALA A 54 19.75 5.05 -6.24
CA ALA A 54 19.04 4.62 -5.04
C ALA A 54 18.18 3.39 -5.33
N GLY A 55 17.45 3.35 -6.44
CA GLY A 55 16.63 2.20 -6.84
C GLY A 55 17.45 0.96 -7.20
N ARG A 56 18.72 1.08 -7.59
CA ARG A 56 19.58 -0.07 -7.93
C ARG A 56 20.19 -0.74 -6.70
N VAL A 57 20.51 0.02 -5.65
CA VAL A 57 21.16 -0.49 -4.42
C VAL A 57 20.18 -0.66 -3.26
N LEU A 58 19.19 0.22 -3.13
CA LEU A 58 18.20 0.17 -2.05
C LEU A 58 17.25 -1.02 -2.21
N LYS A 59 16.93 -1.43 -3.45
CA LYS A 59 16.08 -2.59 -3.73
C LYS A 59 16.66 -3.91 -3.19
N PRO A 60 17.90 -4.32 -3.54
CA PRO A 60 18.47 -5.54 -2.99
C PRO A 60 18.71 -5.44 -1.48
N ALA A 61 19.07 -4.26 -0.95
CA ALA A 61 19.25 -4.07 0.49
C ALA A 61 17.94 -4.26 1.28
N LEU A 62 16.82 -3.70 0.81
CA LEU A 62 15.51 -3.92 1.42
C LEU A 62 15.07 -5.38 1.34
N LEU A 63 15.35 -6.05 0.23
CA LEU A 63 15.02 -7.47 0.05
C LEU A 63 15.82 -8.34 1.03
N LEU A 64 17.12 -8.09 1.16
CA LEU A 64 17.98 -8.74 2.16
C LEU A 64 17.53 -8.46 3.59
N LEU A 65 17.11 -7.22 3.88
CA LEU A 65 16.58 -6.86 5.19
C LEU A 65 15.30 -7.64 5.53
N ILE A 66 14.37 -7.76 4.57
CA ILE A 66 13.12 -8.53 4.76
C ILE A 66 13.44 -10.00 4.98
N ILE A 67 14.38 -10.58 4.21
CA ILE A 67 14.83 -11.96 4.39
C ILE A 67 15.44 -12.15 5.80
N ALA A 68 16.36 -11.25 6.19
CA ALA A 68 17.00 -11.30 7.50
C ALA A 68 15.98 -11.19 8.64
N LEU A 69 14.99 -10.30 8.51
CA LEU A 69 13.92 -10.14 9.48
C LEU A 69 13.05 -11.40 9.59
N ASN A 70 12.72 -12.05 8.47
CA ASN A 70 11.96 -13.29 8.47
C ASN A 70 12.73 -14.43 9.13
N ILE A 71 14.02 -14.59 8.82
CA ILE A 71 14.88 -15.60 9.46
C ILE A 71 14.99 -15.34 10.96
N PHE A 72 15.23 -14.08 11.36
CA PHE A 72 15.31 -13.70 12.77
C PHE A 72 13.99 -13.94 13.52
N SER A 73 12.87 -13.61 12.91
CA SER A 73 11.55 -13.89 13.48
C SER A 73 11.32 -15.40 13.64
N ALA A 74 11.67 -16.18 12.62
CA ALA A 74 11.56 -17.64 12.67
C ALA A 74 12.44 -18.23 13.78
N THR A 75 13.70 -17.81 13.93
CA THR A 75 14.60 -18.34 14.97
C THR A 75 14.09 -18.01 16.38
N LEU A 76 13.59 -16.80 16.61
CA LEU A 76 12.94 -16.45 17.88
C LEU A 76 11.69 -17.30 18.14
N PHE A 77 10.87 -17.52 17.11
CA PHE A 77 9.66 -18.31 17.24
C PHE A 77 9.95 -19.78 17.58
N PHE A 78 10.92 -20.40 16.91
CA PHE A 78 11.34 -21.78 17.21
C PHE A 78 12.03 -21.90 18.58
N LYS A 79 12.85 -20.92 18.96
CA LYS A 79 13.47 -20.88 20.30
C LYS A 79 12.41 -20.83 21.41
N ASN A 80 11.40 -19.97 21.25
CA ASN A 80 10.34 -19.83 22.23
C ASN A 80 9.42 -21.07 22.27
N ARG A 81 9.17 -21.73 21.14
CA ARG A 81 8.42 -23.00 21.12
C ARG A 81 9.11 -24.07 21.97
N ASN A 82 10.42 -24.24 21.87
CA ASN A 82 11.15 -25.24 22.66
C ASN A 82 11.09 -24.97 24.16
N ILE A 83 11.07 -23.70 24.58
CA ILE A 83 10.90 -23.31 25.99
C ILE A 83 9.48 -23.64 26.48
N ASN A 84 8.47 -23.42 25.64
CA ASN A 84 7.06 -23.63 26.01
C ASN A 84 6.67 -25.10 26.20
N TYR A 85 7.31 -26.07 25.52
CA TYR A 85 7.02 -27.48 25.74
C TYR A 85 7.43 -27.95 27.14
N SER A 86 8.62 -27.57 27.60
CA SER A 86 9.08 -27.88 28.96
C SER A 86 8.22 -27.20 30.02
N SER A 87 7.81 -25.95 29.80
CA SER A 87 6.92 -25.24 30.73
C SER A 87 5.50 -25.79 30.75
N ARG A 88 4.98 -26.30 29.62
CA ARG A 88 3.63 -26.88 29.55
C ARG A 88 3.51 -28.16 30.35
N GLU A 89 4.47 -29.08 30.23
CA GLU A 89 4.48 -30.32 31.03
C GLU A 89 4.60 -30.02 32.52
N GLN A 90 5.44 -29.05 32.91
CA GLN A 90 5.55 -28.62 34.31
C GLN A 90 4.27 -27.98 34.85
N LEU A 91 3.56 -27.19 34.03
CA LEU A 91 2.28 -26.59 34.41
C LEU A 91 1.16 -27.64 34.50
N LEU A 92 1.15 -28.64 33.62
CA LEU A 92 0.19 -29.75 33.67
C LEU A 92 0.42 -30.64 34.89
N ASP A 93 1.67 -30.95 35.23
CA ASP A 93 2.02 -31.71 36.45
C ASP A 93 1.66 -30.93 37.72
N ALA A 94 1.89 -29.61 37.73
CA ALA A 94 1.48 -28.75 38.84
C ALA A 94 -0.04 -28.73 39.03
N LEU A 95 -0.81 -28.55 37.94
CA LEU A 95 -2.28 -28.58 37.98
C LEU A 95 -2.83 -29.95 38.37
N ALA A 96 -2.24 -31.03 37.86
CA ALA A 96 -2.65 -32.39 38.20
C ALA A 96 -2.43 -32.70 39.69
N LYS A 97 -1.31 -32.23 40.26
CA LYS A 97 -1.03 -32.34 41.71
C LYS A 97 -2.03 -31.54 42.54
N GLU A 98 -2.34 -30.32 42.13
CA GLU A 98 -3.32 -29.48 42.84
C GLU A 98 -4.72 -30.09 42.83
N LEU A 99 -5.18 -30.61 41.68
CA LEU A 99 -6.47 -31.29 41.56
C LEU A 99 -6.54 -32.61 42.32
N ALA A 100 -5.44 -33.39 42.32
CA ALA A 100 -5.34 -34.63 43.09
C ALA A 100 -5.35 -34.38 44.61
N LEU A 101 -4.76 -33.27 45.07
CA LEU A 101 -4.81 -32.85 46.48
C LEU A 101 -6.22 -32.45 46.90
N ASP A 102 -6.98 -31.77 46.03
CA ASP A 102 -8.38 -31.40 46.27
C ASP A 102 -9.30 -32.64 46.36
N SER A 103 -9.08 -33.64 45.49
CA SER A 103 -9.87 -34.89 45.52
C SER A 103 -9.70 -35.72 46.79
N ASN A 104 -8.57 -35.60 47.49
CA ASN A 104 -8.31 -36.29 48.76
C ASN A 104 -8.87 -35.55 50.00
N GLN A 105 -9.50 -34.38 49.82
CA GLN A 105 -10.19 -33.63 50.88
C GLN A 105 -11.71 -33.84 50.89
N TYR A 106 -12.25 -34.75 50.06
CA TYR A 106 -13.67 -35.11 50.14
C TYR A 106 -13.94 -35.92 51.42
N ASN A 107 -14.35 -35.23 52.48
CA ASN A 107 -14.88 -35.82 53.71
C ASN A 107 -16.39 -36.06 53.53
N PRO A 108 -16.87 -37.32 53.34
CA PRO A 108 -18.28 -37.60 53.15
C PRO A 108 -19.15 -37.37 54.41
N ASN A 109 -18.56 -37.01 55.55
CA ASN A 109 -19.27 -36.94 56.83
C ASN A 109 -19.90 -35.57 57.17
N ILE A 110 -20.12 -34.68 56.19
CA ILE A 110 -20.75 -33.36 56.43
C ILE A 110 -22.29 -33.40 56.27
N LEU A 111 -22.89 -34.53 55.88
CA LEU A 111 -24.35 -34.68 55.72
C LEU A 111 -25.01 -35.65 56.71
N MET A 112 -24.48 -35.76 57.93
CA MET A 112 -25.19 -36.41 59.04
C MET A 112 -24.91 -35.63 60.31
N ASN A 113 -25.73 -34.61 60.56
CA ASN A 113 -26.03 -34.04 61.88
C ASN A 113 -27.27 -33.15 61.70
N GLU A 114 -28.44 -33.80 61.59
CA GLU A 114 -29.70 -33.27 62.14
C GLU A 114 -29.87 -33.83 63.55
#